data_AF-A0A848GB45-F1
#
_entry.id   AF-A0A848GB45-F1
#
_cell.length_a   1.000
_cell.length_b   1.000
_cell.length_c   1.000
_cell.angle_alpha   90.00
_cell.angle_beta   90.00
_cell.angle_gamma   90.00
#
_symmetry.space_group_name_H-M   'P 1'
#
loop_
_entity.id
_entity.type
_entity.pdbx_description
1 polymer ?
#
loop_
_entity_poly.entity_id
_entity_poly.type
_entity_poly.pdbx_seq_one_letter_code
_entity_poly.pdbx_strand_id
1 'polypeptide(L)'
;AEHKALPGATALSEAAARNLYKLMAYKDEFEVARLHTDPAFLAELDAQFPHGYSVKYNLAPPLLADKDPKTGHLQKKQYGPWMFKAFQRMAGLKHLRGGALDLFSKTEERRMERALIEEYIRQLDEIVGQLTHANHSAAAALAAWPDEVRGYGHVKEKNLAKARVLQAERLAAFRNPTQVVMMKRA
;
A
#
# COMPACT_ATOMS: atom_id res chain seq x y z
N ALA A 1 -23.65 3.28 8.62
CA ALA A 1 -23.95 4.71 8.46
C ALA A 1 -24.51 5.01 7.07
N GLU A 2 -23.84 4.59 6.00
CA GLU A 2 -24.26 4.82 4.60
C GLU A 2 -25.73 4.49 4.33
N HIS A 3 -26.18 3.26 4.66
CA HIS A 3 -27.58 2.87 4.46
C HIS A 3 -28.60 3.80 5.14
N LYS A 4 -28.25 4.39 6.30
CA LYS A 4 -29.12 5.35 7.00
C LYS A 4 -29.15 6.71 6.29
N ALA A 5 -28.04 7.13 5.70
CA ALA A 5 -27.93 8.42 5.00
C ALA A 5 -28.50 8.38 3.58
N LEU A 6 -28.32 7.26 2.87
CA LEU A 6 -28.82 7.03 1.51
C LEU A 6 -29.12 5.53 1.32
N PRO A 7 -30.38 5.11 1.53
CA PRO A 7 -30.77 3.71 1.35
C PRO A 7 -30.47 3.20 -0.06
N GLY A 8 -29.88 2.00 -0.16
CA GLY A 8 -29.53 1.36 -1.43
C GLY A 8 -28.18 1.78 -2.04
N ALA A 9 -27.51 2.80 -1.51
CA ALA A 9 -26.16 3.17 -1.95
C ALA A 9 -25.07 2.32 -1.29
N THR A 10 -24.06 1.94 -2.07
CA THR A 10 -22.90 1.14 -1.63
C THR A 10 -21.55 1.77 -1.95
N ALA A 11 -21.53 2.88 -2.70
CA ALA A 11 -20.31 3.45 -3.25
C ALA A 11 -19.27 3.84 -2.18
N LEU A 12 -19.70 4.35 -1.02
CA LEU A 12 -18.79 4.68 0.07
C LEU A 12 -18.22 3.41 0.71
N SER A 13 -19.07 2.43 1.05
CA SER A 13 -18.63 1.17 1.66
C SER A 13 -17.69 0.37 0.75
N GLU A 14 -17.97 0.33 -0.56
CA GLU A 14 -17.11 -0.31 -1.54
C GLU A 14 -15.76 0.40 -1.68
N ALA A 15 -15.77 1.74 -1.76
CA ALA A 15 -14.53 2.53 -1.80
C ALA A 15 -13.69 2.31 -0.54
N ALA A 16 -14.32 2.32 0.63
CA ALA A 16 -13.69 2.09 1.93
C ALA A 16 -13.05 0.69 2.00
N ALA A 17 -13.82 -0.36 1.68
CA ALA A 17 -13.33 -1.74 1.72
C ALA A 17 -12.16 -1.96 0.76
N ARG A 18 -12.30 -1.49 -0.49
CA ARG A 18 -11.26 -1.65 -1.53
C ARG A 18 -9.96 -0.94 -1.13
N ASN A 19 -10.06 0.29 -0.63
CA ASN A 19 -8.87 1.10 -0.36
C ASN A 19 -8.22 0.73 0.98
N LEU A 20 -8.99 0.35 2.00
CA LEU A 20 -8.44 -0.21 3.23
C LEU A 20 -7.66 -1.50 2.93
N TYR A 21 -8.22 -2.40 2.13
CA TYR A 21 -7.52 -3.61 1.68
C TYR A 21 -6.18 -3.27 1.00
N LYS A 22 -6.18 -2.31 0.07
CA LYS A 22 -4.95 -1.89 -0.63
C LYS A 22 -3.89 -1.34 0.30
N LEU A 23 -4.28 -0.52 1.29
CA LEU A 23 -3.36 0.03 2.29
C LEU A 23 -2.76 -1.07 3.19
N MET A 24 -3.56 -2.10 3.52
CA MET A 24 -3.12 -3.23 4.33
C MET A 24 -2.29 -4.25 3.53
N ALA A 25 -2.48 -4.34 2.22
CA ALA A 25 -1.79 -5.26 1.32
C ALA A 25 -0.40 -4.74 0.88
N TYR A 26 0.35 -4.16 1.81
CA TYR A 26 1.72 -3.75 1.53
C TYR A 26 2.63 -4.99 1.41
N LYS A 27 3.69 -4.87 0.61
CA LYS A 27 4.64 -5.96 0.39
C LYS A 27 5.47 -6.19 1.65
N ASP A 28 5.22 -7.27 2.37
CA ASP A 28 6.06 -7.70 3.50
C ASP A 28 7.19 -8.65 3.03
N GLU A 29 8.38 -8.47 3.57
CA GLU A 29 9.60 -9.17 3.13
C GLU A 29 9.57 -10.66 3.47
N PHE A 30 8.89 -11.04 4.55
CA PHE A 30 8.74 -12.43 4.98
C PHE A 30 7.88 -13.23 4.00
N GLU A 31 6.81 -12.62 3.49
CA GLU A 31 5.90 -13.19 2.50
C GLU A 31 6.57 -13.25 1.14
N VAL A 32 7.35 -12.23 0.78
CA VAL A 32 8.20 -12.28 -0.42
C VAL A 32 9.16 -13.46 -0.35
N ALA A 33 9.82 -13.67 0.80
CA ALA A 33 10.71 -14.79 1.00
C ALA A 33 9.96 -16.13 0.93
N ARG A 34 8.78 -16.23 1.55
CA ARG A 34 7.92 -17.42 1.50
C ARG A 34 7.52 -17.76 0.06
N LEU A 35 7.07 -16.78 -0.72
CA LEU A 35 6.66 -16.97 -2.11
C LEU A 35 7.82 -17.44 -3.00
N HIS A 36 9.03 -16.88 -2.82
CA HIS A 36 10.21 -17.31 -3.59
C HIS A 36 10.75 -18.68 -3.17
N THR A 37 10.27 -19.22 -2.05
CA THR A 37 10.70 -20.53 -1.53
C THR A 37 9.56 -21.54 -1.50
N ASP A 38 8.43 -21.20 -2.13
CA ASP A 38 7.26 -22.07 -2.20
C ASP A 38 7.56 -23.30 -3.09
N PRO A 39 7.40 -24.53 -2.57
CA PRO A 39 7.65 -25.75 -3.35
C PRO A 39 6.85 -25.81 -4.66
N ALA A 40 5.62 -25.28 -4.67
CA ALA A 40 4.81 -25.28 -5.88
C ALA A 40 5.41 -24.37 -6.96
N PHE A 41 5.92 -23.20 -6.56
CA PHE A 41 6.61 -22.28 -7.46
C PHE A 41 7.93 -22.86 -7.98
N LEU A 42 8.68 -23.57 -7.13
CA LEU A 42 9.92 -24.21 -7.55
C LEU A 42 9.67 -25.35 -8.54
N ALA A 43 8.65 -26.17 -8.31
CA ALA A 43 8.24 -27.21 -9.25
C ALA A 43 7.81 -26.64 -10.61
N GLU A 44 7.12 -25.48 -10.60
CA GLU A 44 6.77 -24.77 -11.83
C GLU A 44 8.02 -24.30 -12.58
N LEU A 45 9.03 -23.75 -11.89
CA LEU A 45 10.30 -23.38 -12.50
C LEU A 45 11.04 -24.59 -13.09
N ASP A 46 11.11 -25.70 -12.36
CA ASP A 46 11.73 -26.93 -12.85
C ASP A 46 11.04 -27.47 -14.12
N ALA A 47 9.70 -27.38 -14.19
CA ALA A 47 8.93 -27.77 -15.36
C ALA A 47 9.15 -26.84 -16.56
N GLN A 48 9.26 -25.52 -16.33
CA GLN A 48 9.50 -24.53 -17.39
C GLN A 48 10.94 -24.56 -17.91
N PHE A 49 11.91 -24.94 -17.07
CA PHE A 49 13.34 -24.96 -17.40
C PHE A 49 13.96 -26.35 -17.23
N PRO A 50 13.62 -27.33 -18.09
CA PRO A 50 14.02 -28.73 -17.94
C PRO A 50 15.53 -28.98 -18.10
N HIS A 51 16.26 -28.01 -18.69
CA HIS A 51 17.72 -28.06 -18.83
C HIS A 51 18.45 -27.32 -17.70
N GLY A 52 17.73 -27.00 -16.61
CA GLY A 52 18.23 -26.25 -15.46
C GLY A 52 18.19 -24.74 -15.66
N TYR A 53 18.30 -24.02 -14.55
CA TYR A 53 18.29 -22.56 -14.51
C TYR A 53 19.17 -22.01 -13.38
N SER A 54 19.56 -20.75 -13.51
CA SER A 54 20.21 -19.99 -12.43
C SER A 54 19.39 -18.75 -12.13
N VAL A 55 18.94 -18.62 -10.88
CA VAL A 55 18.19 -17.44 -10.44
C VAL A 55 19.15 -16.32 -10.03
N LYS A 56 18.88 -15.13 -10.55
CA LYS A 56 19.54 -13.88 -10.16
C LYS A 56 18.49 -12.93 -9.63
N TYR A 57 18.62 -12.52 -8.37
CA TYR A 57 17.66 -11.64 -7.72
C TYR A 57 18.11 -10.19 -7.83
N ASN A 58 17.27 -9.32 -8.39
CA ASN A 58 17.54 -7.89 -8.47
C ASN A 58 16.83 -7.17 -7.33
N LEU A 59 17.55 -6.88 -6.24
CA LEU A 59 16.99 -6.36 -5.00
C LEU A 59 17.65 -5.04 -4.64
N ALA A 60 16.91 -4.19 -3.92
CA ALA A 60 17.46 -3.03 -3.23
C ALA A 60 17.04 -3.14 -1.75
N PRO A 61 17.70 -4.02 -0.95
CA PRO A 61 17.27 -4.27 0.41
C PRO A 61 17.37 -2.97 1.23
N PRO A 62 16.30 -2.50 1.90
CA PRO A 62 16.28 -1.18 2.54
C PRO A 62 17.40 -0.93 3.54
N LEU A 63 17.87 -1.99 4.21
CA LEU A 63 18.91 -1.93 5.24
C LEU A 63 20.34 -2.04 4.68
N LEU A 64 20.51 -2.51 3.44
CA LEU A 64 21.83 -2.87 2.88
C LEU A 64 22.14 -2.18 1.55
N ALA A 65 21.13 -1.64 0.86
CA ALA A 65 21.32 -1.01 -0.43
C ALA A 65 21.87 0.40 -0.27
N ASP A 66 22.92 0.70 -1.03
CA ASP A 66 23.46 2.05 -1.12
C ASP A 66 22.45 2.99 -1.75
N LYS A 67 22.50 4.24 -1.34
CA LYS A 67 21.74 5.32 -1.98
C LYS A 67 22.59 5.95 -3.07
N ASP A 68 21.95 6.23 -4.19
CA ASP A 68 22.56 6.97 -5.28
C ASP A 68 22.91 8.40 -4.81
N PRO A 69 24.16 8.88 -4.96
CA PRO A 69 24.55 10.19 -4.45
C PRO A 69 23.85 11.39 -5.11
N LYS A 70 23.34 11.22 -6.33
CA LYS A 70 22.68 12.30 -7.09
C LYS A 70 21.17 12.33 -6.82
N THR A 71 20.55 11.17 -6.73
CA THR A 71 19.09 11.04 -6.61
C THR A 71 18.61 10.70 -5.20
N GLY A 72 19.49 10.19 -4.33
CA GLY A 72 19.17 9.73 -2.98
C GLY A 72 18.40 8.40 -2.92
N HIS A 73 18.09 7.78 -4.07
CA HIS A 73 17.29 6.56 -4.14
C HIS A 73 18.13 5.30 -3.92
N LEU A 74 17.52 4.23 -3.39
CA LEU A 74 18.18 2.94 -3.23
C LEU A 74 18.57 2.33 -4.58
N GLN A 75 19.81 1.88 -4.68
CA GLN A 75 20.34 1.25 -5.88
C GLN A 75 20.03 -0.26 -5.86
N LYS A 76 19.46 -0.75 -6.97
CA LYS A 76 19.25 -2.18 -7.18
C LYS A 76 20.59 -2.86 -7.44
N LYS A 77 20.82 -3.97 -6.75
CA LYS A 77 21.99 -4.84 -6.96
C LYS A 77 21.52 -6.25 -7.31
N GLN A 78 22.34 -6.94 -8.08
CA GLN A 78 22.14 -8.34 -8.43
C GLN A 78 22.73 -9.23 -7.34
N TYR A 79 21.91 -10.14 -6.83
CA TYR A 79 22.29 -11.17 -5.87
C TYR A 79 22.22 -12.53 -6.55
N GLY A 80 23.27 -13.32 -6.38
CA GLY A 80 23.37 -14.66 -6.95
C GLY A 80 22.51 -15.70 -6.21
N PRO A 81 22.68 -16.99 -6.56
CA PRO A 81 21.88 -18.10 -6.03
C PRO A 81 21.87 -18.23 -4.50
N TRP A 82 22.90 -17.73 -3.81
CA TRP A 82 22.96 -17.74 -2.34
C TRP A 82 21.75 -17.04 -1.69
N MET A 83 21.14 -16.07 -2.38
CA MET A 83 19.98 -15.33 -1.88
C MET A 83 18.76 -16.24 -1.67
N PHE A 84 18.63 -17.32 -2.44
CA PHE A 84 17.58 -18.31 -2.20
C PHE A 84 17.66 -18.91 -0.79
N LYS A 85 18.87 -19.28 -0.33
CA LYS A 85 19.09 -19.76 1.03
C LYS A 85 18.75 -18.70 2.08
N ALA A 86 19.04 -17.43 1.81
CA ALA A 86 18.66 -16.33 2.68
C ALA A 86 17.13 -16.19 2.77
N PHE A 87 16.40 -16.28 1.65
CA PHE A 87 14.95 -16.31 1.66
C PHE A 87 14.37 -17.52 2.39
N GLN A 88 14.97 -18.71 2.27
CA GLN A 88 14.49 -19.89 3.02
C GLN A 88 14.57 -19.66 4.54
N ARG A 89 15.68 -19.07 5.01
CA ARG A 89 15.82 -18.70 6.43
C ARG A 89 14.80 -17.65 6.83
N MET A 90 14.64 -16.61 6.03
CA MET A 90 13.68 -15.53 6.30
C MET A 90 12.23 -16.03 6.33
N ALA A 91 11.84 -16.94 5.43
CA ALA A 91 10.51 -17.53 5.41
C ALA A 91 10.17 -18.28 6.72
N GLY A 92 11.17 -18.94 7.34
CA GLY A 92 11.02 -19.57 8.66
C GLY A 92 10.89 -18.57 9.82
N LEU A 93 11.36 -17.33 9.63
CA LEU A 93 11.29 -16.25 10.61
C LEU A 93 10.02 -15.40 10.50
N LYS A 94 9.01 -15.82 9.74
CA LYS A 94 7.73 -15.09 9.58
C LYS A 94 7.02 -14.76 10.88
N HIS A 95 7.27 -15.51 11.95
CA HIS A 95 6.70 -15.26 13.28
C HIS A 95 7.25 -14.00 13.95
N LEU A 96 8.37 -13.44 13.45
CA LEU A 96 8.90 -12.16 13.90
C LEU A 96 8.10 -10.98 13.38
N ARG A 97 7.29 -11.16 12.32
CA ARG A 97 6.54 -10.09 11.64
C ARG A 97 5.71 -9.28 12.62
N GLY A 98 5.89 -7.96 12.60
CA GLY A 98 5.19 -7.02 13.48
C GLY A 98 5.67 -7.03 14.93
N GLY A 99 6.62 -7.89 15.30
CA GLY A 99 7.23 -7.94 16.62
C GLY A 99 8.44 -7.02 16.78
N ALA A 100 8.98 -6.93 18.00
CA ALA A 100 10.12 -6.06 18.32
C ALA A 100 11.41 -6.40 17.54
N LEU A 101 11.54 -7.65 17.10
CA LEU A 101 12.67 -8.18 16.32
C LEU A 101 12.46 -8.03 14.81
N ASP A 102 11.33 -7.49 14.36
CA ASP A 102 11.10 -7.20 12.94
C ASP A 102 11.86 -5.93 12.54
N LEU A 103 13.06 -6.12 11.98
CA LEU A 103 13.90 -5.01 11.51
C LEU A 103 13.31 -4.30 10.28
N PHE A 104 12.58 -5.00 9.41
CA PHE A 104 11.94 -4.40 8.25
C PHE A 104 10.85 -3.43 8.67
N SER A 105 10.12 -3.78 9.72
CA SER A 105 9.09 -2.94 10.33
C SER A 105 9.61 -1.60 10.86
N LYS A 106 10.92 -1.48 11.12
CA LYS A 106 11.54 -0.26 11.66
C LYS A 106 11.94 0.74 10.59
N THR A 107 11.83 0.38 9.31
CA THR A 107 12.09 1.29 8.19
C THR A 107 11.07 2.43 8.17
N GLU A 108 11.49 3.59 7.64
CA GLU A 108 10.59 4.74 7.48
C GLU A 108 9.40 4.42 6.55
N GLU A 109 9.63 3.63 5.49
CA GLU A 109 8.57 3.17 4.58
C GLU A 109 7.49 2.38 5.34
N ARG A 110 7.89 1.40 6.18
CA ARG A 110 6.95 0.62 6.99
C ARG A 110 6.20 1.45 8.03
N ARG A 111 6.89 2.41 8.67
CA ARG A 111 6.25 3.32 9.63
C ARG A 111 5.19 4.18 8.93
N MET A 112 5.54 4.75 7.78
CA MET A 112 4.63 5.54 6.96
C MET A 112 3.40 4.72 6.55
N GLU A 113 3.57 3.49 6.04
CA GLU A 113 2.42 2.68 5.60
C GLU A 113 1.46 2.30 6.73
N ARG A 114 1.97 1.98 7.93
CA ARG A 114 1.10 1.75 9.09
C ARG A 114 0.38 3.03 9.53
N ALA A 115 1.09 4.16 9.56
CA ALA A 115 0.48 5.45 9.87
C ALA A 115 -0.64 5.80 8.87
N LEU A 116 -0.46 5.47 7.58
CA LEU A 116 -1.49 5.67 6.55
C LEU A 116 -2.74 4.82 6.79
N ILE A 117 -2.61 3.58 7.26
CA ILE A 117 -3.75 2.74 7.62
C ILE A 117 -4.54 3.37 8.76
N GLU A 118 -3.86 3.77 9.84
CA GLU A 118 -4.52 4.40 10.98
C GLU A 118 -5.17 5.73 10.62
N GLU A 119 -4.50 6.55 9.82
CA GLU A 119 -5.04 7.81 9.35
C GLU A 119 -6.28 7.60 8.47
N TYR A 120 -6.24 6.61 7.59
CA TYR A 120 -7.38 6.28 6.75
C TYR A 120 -8.57 5.80 7.59
N ILE A 121 -8.34 4.97 8.63
CA ILE A 121 -9.40 4.56 9.56
C ILE A 121 -10.00 5.78 10.27
N ARG A 122 -9.17 6.70 10.79
CA ARG A 122 -9.67 7.95 11.41
C ARG A 122 -10.47 8.81 10.43
N GLN A 123 -10.07 8.85 9.16
CA GLN A 123 -10.82 9.56 8.12
C GLN A 123 -12.18 8.88 7.86
N LEU A 124 -12.24 7.56 7.85
CA LEU A 124 -13.51 6.83 7.74
C LEU A 124 -14.42 7.10 8.95
N ASP A 125 -13.86 7.18 10.16
CA ASP A 125 -14.63 7.55 11.37
C ASP A 125 -15.21 8.96 11.25
N GLU A 126 -14.43 9.93 10.75
CA GLU A 126 -14.93 11.29 10.48
C GLU A 126 -16.05 11.27 9.44
N ILE A 127 -15.87 10.53 8.34
CA ILE A 127 -16.89 10.37 7.31
C ILE A 127 -18.17 9.82 7.91
N VAL A 128 -18.08 8.74 8.69
CA VAL A 128 -19.21 8.09 9.34
C VAL A 128 -19.96 9.04 10.27
N GLY A 129 -19.24 9.89 11.01
CA GLY A 129 -19.83 10.85 11.96
C GLY A 129 -20.56 12.02 11.31
N GLN A 130 -20.21 12.40 10.08
CA GLN A 130 -20.75 13.57 9.38
C GLN A 130 -21.48 13.22 8.06
N LEU A 131 -21.73 11.94 7.81
CA LEU A 131 -22.35 11.48 6.57
C LEU A 131 -23.81 11.92 6.49
N THR A 132 -24.15 12.57 5.39
CA THR A 132 -25.50 12.98 5.03
C THR A 132 -25.78 12.58 3.58
N HIS A 133 -27.05 12.66 3.17
CA HIS A 133 -27.41 12.48 1.77
C HIS A 133 -26.68 13.47 0.84
N ALA A 134 -26.47 14.72 1.29
CA ALA A 134 -25.91 15.79 0.45
C ALA A 134 -24.39 15.63 0.20
N ASN A 135 -23.64 15.03 1.13
CA ASN A 135 -22.20 14.84 1.00
C ASN A 135 -21.78 13.39 0.69
N HIS A 136 -22.74 12.48 0.42
CA HIS A 136 -22.45 11.06 0.15
C HIS A 136 -21.46 10.85 -1.01
N SER A 137 -21.66 11.56 -2.13
CA SER A 137 -20.75 11.46 -3.28
C SER A 137 -19.34 11.99 -2.98
N ALA A 138 -19.24 13.06 -2.20
CA ALA A 138 -17.97 13.61 -1.73
C ALA A 138 -17.27 12.67 -0.74
N ALA A 139 -18.04 11.99 0.13
CA ALA A 139 -17.53 10.98 1.05
C ALA A 139 -16.93 9.79 0.30
N ALA A 140 -17.63 9.26 -0.71
CA ALA A 140 -17.13 8.16 -1.53
C ALA A 140 -15.85 8.56 -2.29
N ALA A 141 -15.81 9.78 -2.85
CA ALA A 141 -14.61 10.31 -3.49
C ALA A 141 -13.44 10.45 -2.49
N LEU A 142 -13.70 10.99 -1.29
CA LEU A 142 -12.71 11.08 -0.22
C LEU A 142 -12.16 9.70 0.11
N ALA A 143 -13.02 8.71 0.39
CA ALA A 143 -12.60 7.34 0.69
C ALA A 143 -11.75 6.69 -0.43
N ALA A 144 -11.88 7.13 -1.69
CA ALA A 144 -11.14 6.62 -2.82
C ALA A 144 -9.73 7.24 -3.02
N TRP A 145 -9.30 8.19 -2.20
CA TRP A 145 -7.99 8.84 -2.38
C TRP A 145 -6.77 7.88 -2.36
N PRO A 146 -6.76 6.76 -1.60
CA PRO A 146 -5.61 5.86 -1.58
C PRO A 146 -5.33 5.18 -2.93
N ASP A 147 -6.29 5.17 -3.87
CA ASP A 147 -6.11 4.64 -5.22
C ASP A 147 -5.02 5.36 -6.02
N GLU A 148 -4.67 6.60 -5.62
CA GLU A 148 -3.60 7.39 -6.22
C GLU A 148 -2.21 7.00 -5.70
N VAL A 149 -2.12 6.30 -4.57
CA VAL A 149 -0.85 5.91 -3.92
C VAL A 149 -0.36 4.59 -4.53
N ARG A 150 0.09 4.65 -5.78
CA ARG A 150 0.60 3.47 -6.54
C ARG A 150 2.13 3.41 -6.58
N GLY A 151 2.64 2.22 -6.85
CA GLY A 151 4.08 1.96 -6.99
C GLY A 151 4.77 1.57 -5.69
N TYR A 152 6.11 1.56 -5.70
CA TYR A 152 6.95 1.11 -4.60
C TYR A 152 8.11 2.08 -4.36
N GLY A 153 8.62 2.16 -3.11
CA GLY A 153 9.73 3.04 -2.73
C GLY A 153 9.48 4.50 -3.12
N HIS A 154 10.49 5.17 -3.70
CA HIS A 154 10.43 6.58 -4.09
C HIS A 154 9.27 6.94 -5.05
N VAL A 155 8.80 6.01 -5.89
CA VAL A 155 7.63 6.24 -6.76
C VAL A 155 6.37 6.37 -5.91
N LYS A 156 6.23 5.52 -4.88
CA LYS A 156 5.12 5.56 -3.94
C LYS A 156 5.16 6.83 -3.10
N GLU A 157 6.33 7.24 -2.62
CA GLU A 157 6.50 8.50 -1.87
C GLU A 157 6.06 9.72 -2.69
N LYS A 158 6.48 9.79 -3.96
CA LYS A 158 6.07 10.87 -4.87
C LYS A 158 4.56 10.86 -5.13
N ASN A 159 3.98 9.69 -5.34
CA ASN A 159 2.54 9.55 -5.57
C ASN A 159 1.74 9.87 -4.30
N LEU A 160 2.25 9.50 -3.12
CA LEU A 160 1.66 9.86 -1.85
C LEU A 160 1.61 11.39 -1.70
N ALA A 161 2.70 12.10 -1.97
CA ALA A 161 2.72 13.56 -1.89
C ALA A 161 1.64 14.22 -2.77
N LYS A 162 1.41 13.72 -3.98
CA LYS A 162 0.32 14.18 -4.85
C LYS A 162 -1.05 13.80 -4.31
N ALA A 163 -1.21 12.58 -3.83
CA ALA A 163 -2.45 12.06 -3.28
C ALA A 163 -2.89 12.84 -2.03
N ARG A 164 -1.94 13.40 -1.25
CA ARG A 164 -2.23 14.29 -0.11
C ARG A 164 -2.94 15.57 -0.53
N VAL A 165 -2.55 16.17 -1.65
CA VAL A 165 -3.21 17.38 -2.17
C VAL A 165 -4.66 17.05 -2.52
N LEU A 166 -4.87 15.96 -3.25
CA LEU A 166 -6.20 15.48 -3.62
C LEU A 166 -7.05 15.09 -2.41
N GLN A 167 -6.45 14.45 -1.40
CA GLN A 167 -7.10 14.10 -0.14
C GLN A 167 -7.64 15.36 0.56
N ALA A 168 -6.83 16.42 0.63
CA ALA A 168 -7.23 17.68 1.25
C ALA A 168 -8.38 18.36 0.49
N GLU A 169 -8.32 18.40 -0.84
CA GLU A 169 -9.40 18.91 -1.69
C GLU A 169 -10.71 18.15 -1.49
N ARG A 170 -10.65 16.82 -1.49
CA ARG A 170 -11.82 15.94 -1.28
C ARG A 170 -12.37 16.07 0.14
N LEU A 171 -11.51 16.28 1.15
CA LEU A 171 -11.94 16.52 2.52
C LEU A 171 -12.69 17.85 2.65
N ALA A 172 -12.20 18.91 1.99
CA ALA A 172 -12.89 20.19 1.94
C ALA A 172 -14.26 20.06 1.26
N ALA A 173 -14.34 19.33 0.14
CA ALA A 173 -15.61 19.05 -0.55
C ALA A 173 -16.60 18.24 0.32
N PHE A 174 -16.10 17.28 1.10
CA PHE A 174 -16.92 16.49 2.04
C PHE A 174 -17.50 17.35 3.17
N ARG A 175 -16.69 18.24 3.75
CA ARG A 175 -17.11 19.15 4.82
C ARG A 175 -18.02 20.28 4.31
N ASN A 176 -17.85 20.71 3.06
CA ASN A 176 -18.59 21.83 2.44
C ASN A 176 -19.32 21.41 1.15
N PRO A 177 -20.35 20.55 1.21
CA PRO A 177 -21.00 19.98 0.02
C PRO A 177 -21.69 21.04 -0.88
N THR A 178 -22.09 22.18 -0.30
CA THR A 178 -22.85 23.23 -0.98
C THR A 178 -22.01 24.05 -1.99
N GLN A 179 -20.70 24.17 -1.80
CA GLN A 179 -19.83 24.92 -2.71
C GLN A 179 -19.60 24.20 -4.05
N VAL A 180 -19.56 22.87 -4.04
CA VAL A 180 -19.28 22.06 -5.25
C VAL A 180 -20.45 22.11 -6.25
N VAL A 181 -21.69 22.25 -5.76
CA VAL A 181 -22.88 22.39 -6.61
C VAL A 181 -22.88 23.74 -7.35
N MET A 182 -22.34 24.79 -6.74
CA MET A 182 -22.27 26.14 -7.34
C MET A 182 -21.17 26.24 -8.40
N MET A 183 -20.02 25.56 -8.22
CA MET A 183 -18.92 25.58 -9.21
C MET A 183 -19.21 24.78 -10.50
N LYS A 184 -20.12 23.78 -10.46
CA LYS A 184 -20.52 23.04 -11.68
C LYS A 184 -21.65 23.70 -12.48
N ARG A 185 -22.22 24.80 -11.98
CA ARG A 185 -23.34 25.52 -12.60
C ARG A 185 -22.96 26.88 -13.20
N ALA A 186 -21.70 27.29 -13.08
CA ALA A 186 -21.12 28.47 -13.71
C ALA A 186 -20.28 28.06 -14.92
#